data_AF-A0A5C6BT69-F1
#
_entry.id   AF-A0A5C6BT69-F1
#
_cell.length_a   1.000
_cell.length_b   1.000
_cell.length_c   1.000
_cell.angle_alpha   90.00
_cell.angle_beta   90.00
_cell.angle_gamma   90.00
#
_symmetry.space_group_name_H-M   'P 1'
#
loop_
_entity.id
_entity.type
_entity.pdbx_description
1 polymer ?
#
loop_
_entity_poly.entity_id
_entity_poly.type
_entity_poly.pdbx_seq_one_letter_code
_entity_poly.pdbx_strand_id
1 'polypeptide(L)'
;MPPYARALDILRTMRVGDTFNVHLCDGTIRVVHNIAWGYDVGETVAHITTNISPEPNCPHEIDFFLADEIDRIVDAETGGVRFVCDDERAN
;
A
#
# COMPACT_ATOMS: atom_id res chain seq x y z
N MET A 1 7.03 -16.36 0.40
CA MET A 1 6.81 -15.07 1.08
C MET A 1 5.32 -14.81 1.08
N PRO A 2 4.69 -14.45 2.21
CA PRO A 2 3.26 -14.12 2.24
C PRO A 2 2.93 -12.98 1.26
N PRO A 3 1.73 -12.94 0.66
CA PRO A 3 1.36 -11.90 -0.31
C PRO A 3 1.53 -10.48 0.23
N TYR A 4 1.19 -10.25 1.51
CA TYR A 4 1.34 -8.96 2.17
C TYR A 4 2.79 -8.45 2.21
N ALA A 5 3.77 -9.35 2.34
CA ALA A 5 5.18 -8.97 2.35
C ALA A 5 5.64 -8.53 0.95
N ARG A 6 5.10 -9.15 -0.12
CA ARG A 6 5.33 -8.70 -1.50
C ARG A 6 4.69 -7.33 -1.76
N ALA A 7 3.46 -7.12 -1.28
CA ALA A 7 2.76 -5.86 -1.40
C ALA A 7 3.56 -4.73 -0.73
N LEU A 8 4.03 -4.96 0.50
CA LEU A 8 4.88 -4.00 1.22
C LEU A 8 6.20 -3.73 0.50
N ASP A 9 6.88 -4.76 -0.02
CA ASP A 9 8.12 -4.57 -0.78
C ASP A 9 7.91 -3.70 -2.03
N ILE A 10 6.78 -3.86 -2.72
CA ILE A 10 6.43 -2.99 -3.86
C ILE A 10 6.25 -1.54 -3.41
N LEU A 11 5.51 -1.29 -2.32
CA LEU A 11 5.35 0.06 -1.78
C LEU A 11 6.69 0.68 -1.34
N ARG A 12 7.63 -0.12 -0.82
CA ARG A 12 8.98 0.35 -0.46
C ARG A 12 9.83 0.74 -1.67
N THR A 13 9.48 0.29 -2.87
CA THR A 13 10.19 0.67 -4.11
C THR A 13 9.71 1.98 -4.73
N MET A 14 8.66 2.60 -4.16
CA MET A 14 8.14 3.88 -4.62
C MET A 14 9.23 4.96 -4.60
N ARG A 15 9.30 5.70 -5.70
CA ARG A 15 10.18 6.86 -5.86
C ARG A 15 9.39 8.13 -5.62
N VAL A 16 10.11 9.21 -5.33
CA VAL A 16 9.54 10.57 -5.32
C VAL A 16 8.82 10.84 -6.64
N GLY A 17 7.55 11.23 -6.55
CA GLY A 17 6.66 11.47 -7.69
C GLY A 17 5.83 10.27 -8.14
N ASP A 18 6.16 9.04 -7.71
CA ASP A 18 5.30 7.88 -7.98
C ASP A 18 3.95 8.05 -7.27
N THR A 19 2.90 7.57 -7.91
CA THR A 19 1.57 7.52 -7.30
C THR A 19 0.94 6.17 -7.59
N PHE A 20 0.54 5.46 -6.54
CA PHE A 20 -0.13 4.17 -6.64
C PHE A 20 -1.56 4.26 -6.13
N ASN A 21 -2.47 3.58 -6.83
CA ASN A 21 -3.79 3.26 -6.32
C ASN A 21 -3.70 1.91 -5.62
N VAL A 22 -3.82 1.93 -4.29
CA VAL A 22 -3.82 0.74 -3.44
C VAL A 22 -5.26 0.37 -3.15
N HIS A 23 -5.70 -0.77 -3.68
CA HIS A 23 -7.00 -1.35 -3.43
C HIS A 23 -6.91 -2.21 -2.17
N LEU A 24 -7.81 -1.97 -1.23
CA LEU A 24 -7.91 -2.73 0.02
C LEU A 24 -9.02 -3.78 -0.08
N CYS A 25 -8.97 -4.80 0.78
CA CYS A 25 -9.95 -5.88 0.81
C CYS A 25 -11.39 -5.43 1.13
N ASP A 26 -11.56 -4.27 1.76
CA ASP A 26 -12.87 -3.66 2.02
C ASP A 26 -13.48 -2.96 0.78
N GLY A 27 -12.79 -3.01 -0.35
CA GLY A 27 -13.18 -2.39 -1.62
C GLY A 27 -12.79 -0.91 -1.73
N THR A 28 -12.16 -0.33 -0.70
CA THR A 28 -11.68 1.05 -0.76
C THR A 28 -10.40 1.15 -1.58
N ILE A 29 -10.15 2.35 -2.12
CA ILE A 29 -8.95 2.67 -2.88
C ILE A 29 -8.26 3.83 -2.19
N ARG A 30 -6.98 3.67 -1.86
CA ARG A 30 -6.12 4.72 -1.31
C ARG A 30 -5.14 5.20 -2.36
N VAL A 31 -5.06 6.51 -2.53
CA VAL A 31 -4.03 7.14 -3.35
C VAL A 31 -2.79 7.31 -2.48
N VAL A 32 -1.71 6.62 -2.86
CA VAL A 32 -0.48 6.55 -2.06
C VAL A 32 0.66 7.18 -2.85
N HIS A 33 1.34 8.14 -2.22
CA HIS A 33 2.52 8.84 -2.74
C HIS A 33 3.81 8.40 -2.03
N ASN A 34 3.70 8.04 -0.74
CA ASN A 34 4.76 7.44 0.05
C ASN A 34 4.16 6.71 1.25
N ILE A 35 5.01 6.00 2.00
CA ILE A 35 4.61 5.30 3.21
C ILE A 35 5.63 5.45 4.34
N ALA A 36 5.14 5.52 5.58
CA ALA A 36 5.83 4.94 6.73
C ALA A 36 5.30 3.54 6.97
N TRP A 37 6.16 2.65 7.48
CA TRP A 37 5.77 1.30 7.84
C TRP A 37 6.55 0.82 9.07
N GLY A 38 5.96 -0.11 9.80
CA GLY A 38 6.57 -0.71 10.97
C GLY A 38 5.86 -1.97 11.40
N TYR A 39 6.53 -2.78 12.23
CA TYR A 39 5.94 -3.93 12.90
C TYR A 39 5.78 -3.61 14.37
N ASP A 40 4.61 -3.90 14.91
CA ASP A 40 4.39 -3.83 16.35
C ASP A 40 4.97 -5.08 17.02
N VAL A 41 5.25 -4.98 18.33
CA VAL A 41 5.87 -6.07 19.09
C VAL A 41 4.92 -7.28 19.11
N GLY A 42 5.36 -8.36 18.45
CA GLY A 42 4.61 -9.62 18.37
C GLY A 42 3.79 -9.79 17.09
N GLU A 43 3.69 -8.75 16.24
CA GLU A 43 2.94 -8.80 14.99
C GLU A 43 3.81 -9.26 13.81
N THR A 44 3.19 -9.98 12.88
CA THR A 44 3.85 -10.47 11.65
C THR A 44 3.54 -9.64 10.41
N VAL A 45 2.52 -8.78 10.50
CA VAL A 45 2.07 -7.89 9.43
C VAL A 45 2.48 -6.46 9.78
N ALA A 46 2.95 -5.71 8.79
CA ALA A 46 3.33 -4.32 9.00
C ALA A 46 2.12 -3.40 8.99
N HIS A 47 2.09 -2.43 9.89
CA HIS A 47 1.26 -1.25 9.79
C HIS A 47 1.84 -0.29 8.74
N ILE A 48 0.96 0.35 7.99
CA ILE A 48 1.30 1.31 6.93
C ILE A 48 0.57 2.62 7.23
N THR A 49 1.30 3.73 7.17
CA THR A 49 0.73 5.08 7.16
C THR A 49 1.11 5.76 5.85
N THR A 50 0.12 6.27 5.12
CA THR A 50 0.34 6.83 3.78
C THR A 50 0.59 8.33 3.82
N ASN A 51 1.22 8.84 2.76
CA ASN A 51 1.28 10.27 2.43
C ASN A 51 1.85 11.12 3.57
N ILE A 52 2.90 10.61 4.22
CA ILE A 52 3.59 11.28 5.31
C ILE A 52 4.65 12.25 4.77
N SER A 53 4.91 13.31 5.52
CA SER A 53 5.94 14.31 5.16
C SER A 53 7.30 13.67 4.80
N PRO A 54 8.07 14.26 3.86
CA PRO A 54 7.94 15.62 3.32
C PRO A 54 7.04 15.79 2.07
N GLU A 55 6.45 14.71 1.55
CA GLU A 55 5.61 14.75 0.35
C GLU A 55 4.25 14.06 0.62
N PRO A 56 3.19 14.36 -0.13
CA PRO A 56 3.12 15.30 -1.25
C PRO A 56 2.89 16.75 -0.80
N ASN A 57 3.44 17.71 -1.55
CA ASN A 57 3.26 19.16 -1.32
C ASN A 57 1.91 19.68 -1.85
N CYS A 58 0.84 18.93 -1.62
CA CYS A 58 -0.53 19.27 -2.00
C CYS A 58 -1.50 18.73 -0.92
N PRO A 59 -2.77 19.15 -0.90
CA PRO A 59 -3.78 18.50 -0.06
C PRO A 59 -3.83 17.00 -0.35
N HIS A 60 -3.65 16.19 0.69
CA HIS A 60 -3.68 14.73 0.63
C HIS A 60 -4.38 14.18 1.86
N GLU A 61 -4.87 12.96 1.74
CA GLU A 61 -5.38 12.18 2.87
C GLU A 61 -4.23 11.35 3.45
N ILE A 62 -4.18 11.23 4.78
CA ILE A 62 -3.28 10.32 5.49
C ILE A 62 -4.14 9.15 5.91
N ASP A 63 -3.76 7.95 5.47
CA ASP A 63 -4.47 6.70 5.77
C ASP A 63 -3.63 5.79 6.64
N PHE A 64 -4.30 4.83 7.27
CA PHE A 64 -3.69 3.77 8.05
C PHE A 64 -4.34 2.43 7.72
N PHE A 65 -3.52 1.42 7.43
CA PHE A 65 -3.96 0.04 7.18
C PHE A 65 -2.80 -0.94 7.37
N LEU A 66 -3.12 -2.24 7.44
CA LEU A 66 -2.17 -3.33 7.49
C LEU A 66 -1.76 -3.78 6.07
N ALA A 67 -0.53 -4.25 5.92
CA ALA A 67 -0.04 -4.75 4.64
C ALA A 67 -0.86 -5.93 4.08
N ASP A 68 -1.54 -6.69 4.94
CA ASP A 68 -2.40 -7.82 4.55
C ASP A 68 -3.83 -7.42 4.21
N GLU A 69 -4.18 -6.14 4.34
CA GLU A 69 -5.41 -5.57 3.80
C GLU A 69 -5.27 -5.17 2.33
N ILE A 70 -4.04 -5.18 1.77
CA ILE A 70 -3.79 -4.85 0.37
C ILE A 70 -4.23 -6.00 -0.55
N ASP A 71 -5.20 -5.70 -1.40
CA ASP A 71 -5.68 -6.61 -2.44
C ASP A 71 -4.95 -6.40 -3.78
N ARG A 72 -4.76 -5.14 -4.20
CA ARG A 72 -4.15 -4.81 -5.48
C ARG A 72 -3.38 -3.50 -5.43
N ILE A 73 -2.24 -3.43 -6.14
CA ILE A 73 -1.50 -2.18 -6.33
C ILE A 73 -1.41 -1.88 -7.83
N VAL A 74 -1.88 -0.69 -8.20
CA VAL A 74 -1.87 -0.21 -9.58
C VAL A 74 -1.11 1.10 -9.65
N ASP A 75 -0.20 1.19 -10.62
CA ASP A 75 0.49 2.42 -10.97
C ASP A 75 -0.53 3.44 -11.54
N ALA A 76 -0.70 4.58 -10.86
CA ALA A 76 -1.78 5.51 -11.18
C ALA A 76 -1.55 6.26 -12.51
N GLU A 77 -0.29 6.43 -12.93
CA GLU A 77 0.04 7.11 -14.19
C GLU A 77 -0.15 6.18 -15.39
N THR A 78 0.35 4.94 -15.28
CA THR A 78 0.37 3.99 -16.40
C THR A 78 -0.81 3.02 -16.43
N GLY A 79 -1.54 2.88 -15.32
CA GLY A 79 -2.52 1.81 -15.11
C GLY A 79 -1.89 0.41 -14.98
N GLY A 80 -0.55 0.32 -14.91
CA GLY A 80 0.18 -0.93 -14.80
C GLY A 80 -0.04 -1.61 -13.46
N VAL A 81 -0.41 -2.89 -13.48
CA VAL A 81 -0.58 -3.66 -12.25
C VAL A 81 0.78 -4.07 -11.69
N ARG A 82 1.07 -3.67 -10.45
CA ARG A 82 2.30 -4.01 -9.74
C ARG A 82 2.12 -5.22 -8.83
N PHE A 83 0.92 -5.37 -8.25
CA PHE A 83 0.56 -6.44 -7.32
C PHE A 83 -0.91 -6.82 -7.48
N VAL A 84 -1.20 -8.11 -7.30
CA VAL A 84 -2.53 -8.69 -7.05
C VAL A 84 -2.34 -9.74 -5.96
N CYS A 85 -3.23 -9.75 -4.98
CA CYS A 85 -3.30 -10.79 -3.98
C CYS A 85 -3.94 -12.02 -4.62
N ASP A 86 -3.16 -13.07 -4.85
CA ASP A 86 -3.66 -14.33 -5.43
C ASP A 86 -4.23 -15.28 -4.36
N ASP A 87 -4.39 -14.82 -3.11
CA ASP A 87 -5.07 -15.62 -2.09
C ASP A 87 -6.57 -15.61 -2.39
N GLU A 88 -7.12 -16.79 -2.68
CA GLU A 88 -8.56 -17.06 -2.60
C GLU A 88 -9.01 -16.83 -1.15
N ARG A 89 -9.17 -15.56 -0.74
CA ARG A 89 -9.91 -15.21 0.47
C ARG A 89 -11.37 -15.53 0.19
N ALA A 90 -11.68 -16.81 0.35
CA ALA A 90 -13.01 -17.37 0.20
C ALA A 90 -13.97 -16.52 1.02
N ASN A 91 -14.96 -16.00 0.32
CA ASN A 91 -16.16 -15.39 0.87
C ASN A 91 -16.87 -16.37 1.83
#